data_AF-A0A1V0ACR4-F1
#
_entry.id   AF-A0A1V0ACR4-F1
#
_cell.length_a   1.000
_cell.length_b   1.000
_cell.length_c   1.000
_cell.angle_alpha   90.00
_cell.angle_beta   90.00
_cell.angle_gamma   90.00
#
_symmetry.space_group_name_H-M   'P 1'
#
loop_
_entity.id
_entity.type
_entity.pdbx_description
1 polymer ?
#
loop_
_entity_poly.entity_id
_entity_poly.type
_entity_poly.pdbx_seq_one_letter_code
_entity_poly.pdbx_strand_id
1 'polypeptide(L)'
;MEDRLREALAEAGAAVDQSALRPLRVPERRRFRMDYRLVTAVVAVAVAGSAVAVLTGGGAEGGRDQLTAASVFSRADADVTVFLCTATAPKETGCTAAAGPEQRRMIERVLREQQPQIAASQWVSQATAYDDFRERYAGNQALLDAVRPADLPPSYQVKLRQGADRRQVTSAFLKVGGVSAVIDHAESADAMAAAQKGQKTDVNVFLCTAGTSLPACAPKPGSGKKGVAATADQVKAIQQTIQQMPEVKDVVFEDQAAAYENFKQAFKDNKALVEATRVQDMPQSFRIRLKSDAPAWALVDKLKRQPGVAQVVSHWCIDERAALHADFGLYLPDRTVCPGGA
;
A
#
# COMPACT_ATOMS: atom_id res chain seq x y z
N MET A 1 -19.48 -8.06 40.32
CA MET A 1 -20.17 -7.87 39.03
C MET A 1 -19.91 -9.04 38.07
N GLU A 2 -18.79 -9.77 38.22
CA GLU A 2 -18.51 -10.99 37.43
C GLU A 2 -19.34 -12.22 37.83
N ASP A 3 -19.76 -12.36 39.10
CA ASP A 3 -20.51 -13.56 39.51
C ASP A 3 -21.93 -13.62 38.93
N ARG A 4 -22.59 -12.47 38.75
CA ARG A 4 -23.88 -12.39 38.05
C ARG A 4 -23.79 -12.72 36.56
N LEU A 5 -22.62 -12.53 35.94
CA LEU A 5 -22.42 -12.85 34.52
C LEU A 5 -22.27 -14.37 34.31
N ARG A 6 -21.66 -15.07 35.28
CA ARG A 6 -21.54 -16.54 35.24
C ARG A 6 -22.88 -17.24 35.49
N GLU A 7 -23.71 -16.69 36.36
CA GLU A 7 -25.03 -17.26 36.66
C GLU A 7 -26.00 -17.12 35.47
N ALA A 8 -25.97 -15.98 34.77
CA ALA A 8 -26.76 -15.76 33.54
C ALA A 8 -26.32 -16.65 32.36
N LEU A 9 -25.05 -17.05 32.30
CA LEU A 9 -24.54 -17.96 31.25
C LEU A 9 -24.84 -19.43 31.56
N ALA A 10 -25.01 -19.79 32.83
CA ALA A 10 -25.41 -21.15 33.23
C ALA A 10 -26.90 -21.43 32.94
N GLU A 11 -27.78 -20.43 33.09
CA GLU A 11 -29.21 -20.57 32.76
C GLU A 11 -29.48 -20.69 31.25
N ALA A 12 -28.65 -20.09 30.39
CA ALA A 12 -28.81 -20.18 28.94
C ALA A 12 -28.39 -21.55 28.36
N GLY A 13 -27.60 -22.35 29.09
CA GLY A 13 -27.15 -23.68 28.67
C GLY A 13 -28.15 -24.81 28.96
N ALA A 14 -29.08 -24.60 29.89
CA ALA A 14 -30.01 -25.63 30.35
C ALA A 14 -31.31 -25.73 29.52
N ALA A 15 -31.53 -24.83 28.55
CA ALA A 15 -32.73 -24.79 27.71
C ALA A 15 -32.55 -25.45 26.32
N VAL A 16 -31.41 -26.10 26.05
CA VAL A 16 -31.19 -26.78 24.77
C VAL A 16 -31.68 -28.23 24.86
N ASP A 17 -32.89 -28.46 24.35
CA ASP A 17 -33.44 -29.79 24.16
C ASP A 17 -32.65 -30.55 23.06
N GLN A 18 -31.78 -31.46 23.51
CA GLN A 18 -30.94 -32.28 22.64
C GLN A 18 -31.74 -33.32 21.82
N SER A 19 -33.02 -33.53 22.13
CA SER A 19 -33.89 -34.45 21.36
C SER A 19 -34.42 -33.86 20.05
N ALA A 20 -34.23 -32.55 19.82
CA ALA A 20 -34.58 -31.87 18.56
C ALA A 20 -33.48 -31.94 17.48
N LEU A 21 -32.30 -32.51 17.79
CA LEU A 21 -31.18 -32.58 16.85
C LEU A 21 -31.33 -33.79 15.91
N ARG A 22 -31.84 -33.56 14.69
CA ARG A 22 -31.78 -34.54 13.60
C ARG A 22 -30.33 -34.78 13.17
N PRO A 23 -29.87 -36.05 13.04
CA PRO A 23 -28.55 -36.32 12.50
C PRO A 23 -28.48 -36.01 11.00
N LEU A 24 -27.49 -35.21 10.61
CA LEU A 24 -27.15 -34.95 9.21
C LEU A 24 -26.56 -36.22 8.57
N ARG A 25 -27.18 -36.70 7.49
CA ARG A 25 -26.59 -37.75 6.63
C ARG A 25 -25.39 -37.19 5.88
N VAL A 26 -24.26 -37.88 5.97
CA VAL A 26 -23.06 -37.61 5.19
C VAL A 26 -23.29 -38.09 3.74
N PRO A 27 -23.09 -37.25 2.71
CA PRO A 27 -23.19 -37.71 1.33
C PRO A 27 -21.93 -38.52 0.93
N GLU A 28 -22.21 -39.62 0.25
CA GLU A 28 -21.28 -40.63 -0.25
C GLU A 28 -20.35 -40.07 -1.35
N ARG A 29 -19.04 -40.33 -1.23
CA ARG A 29 -18.03 -39.92 -2.22
C ARG A 29 -18.24 -40.62 -3.55
N ARG A 30 -18.82 -39.93 -4.55
CA ARG A 30 -18.69 -40.34 -5.95
C ARG A 30 -17.27 -40.06 -6.45
N ARG A 31 -16.53 -41.11 -6.76
CA ARG A 31 -15.28 -41.04 -7.54
C ARG A 31 -15.63 -40.60 -8.96
N PHE A 32 -15.36 -39.35 -9.30
CA PHE A 32 -15.47 -38.84 -10.66
C PHE A 32 -14.19 -39.23 -11.42
N ARG A 33 -14.28 -40.19 -12.35
CA ARG A 33 -13.26 -40.41 -13.39
C ARG A 33 -13.53 -39.38 -14.48
N MET A 34 -12.56 -38.50 -14.74
CA MET A 34 -12.65 -37.51 -15.82
C MET A 34 -12.14 -38.16 -17.11
N ASP A 35 -13.01 -38.29 -18.11
CA ASP A 35 -12.69 -38.83 -19.43
C ASP A 35 -12.16 -37.69 -20.33
N TYR A 36 -10.88 -37.74 -20.67
CA TYR A 36 -10.15 -36.71 -21.44
C TYR A 36 -10.32 -36.89 -22.95
N ARG A 37 -11.56 -36.88 -23.44
CA ARG A 37 -11.86 -36.93 -24.88
C ARG A 37 -12.99 -36.01 -25.24
N LEU A 38 -12.64 -34.74 -25.50
CA LEU A 38 -13.27 -33.80 -26.44
C LEU A 38 -12.64 -32.42 -26.21
N VAL A 39 -11.41 -32.24 -26.69
CA VAL A 39 -10.79 -30.93 -26.84
C VAL A 39 -10.98 -30.50 -28.29
N THR A 40 -12.04 -29.74 -28.54
CA THR A 40 -12.12 -28.75 -29.63
C THR A 40 -13.27 -27.81 -29.30
N ALA A 41 -12.98 -26.74 -28.57
CA ALA A 41 -13.81 -25.55 -28.56
C ALA A 41 -12.86 -24.38 -28.82
N VAL A 42 -13.08 -23.76 -29.98
CA VAL A 42 -12.37 -22.57 -30.47
C VAL A 42 -12.50 -21.46 -29.43
N VAL A 43 -11.38 -21.13 -28.77
CA VAL A 43 -11.29 -19.92 -27.96
C VAL A 43 -11.19 -18.75 -28.93
N ALA A 44 -12.33 -18.13 -29.22
CA ALA A 44 -12.35 -16.81 -29.83
C ALA A 44 -11.82 -15.81 -28.79
N VAL A 45 -10.52 -15.51 -28.88
CA VAL A 45 -9.91 -14.40 -28.14
C VAL A 45 -10.48 -13.12 -28.72
N ALA A 46 -11.49 -12.56 -28.06
CA ALA A 46 -11.93 -11.19 -28.32
C ALA A 46 -10.87 -10.25 -27.76
N VAL A 47 -9.88 -9.92 -28.59
CA VAL A 47 -9.01 -8.76 -28.38
C VAL A 47 -9.92 -7.53 -28.51
N ALA A 48 -10.37 -6.96 -27.39
CA ALA A 48 -11.04 -5.68 -27.39
C ALA A 48 -10.00 -4.57 -27.62
N GLY A 49 -9.56 -4.43 -28.87
CA GLY A 49 -8.76 -3.33 -29.38
C GLY A 49 -9.59 -2.47 -30.33
N SER A 50 -9.50 -1.15 -30.13
CA SER A 50 -10.00 -0.04 -30.96
C SER A 50 -11.52 0.16 -31.07
N ALA A 51 -11.98 1.24 -30.43
CA ALA A 51 -13.23 1.90 -30.73
C ALA A 51 -13.15 2.59 -32.10
N VAL A 52 -14.10 2.28 -32.99
CA VAL A 52 -14.46 3.15 -34.11
C VAL A 52 -15.99 3.28 -34.08
N ALA A 53 -16.46 4.42 -33.60
CA ALA A 53 -17.86 4.79 -33.69
C ALA A 53 -18.09 5.47 -35.05
N VAL A 54 -18.75 4.77 -35.98
CA VAL A 54 -19.36 5.38 -37.16
C VAL A 54 -20.83 5.59 -36.86
N LEU A 55 -21.24 6.85 -36.72
CA LEU A 55 -22.64 7.26 -36.61
C LEU A 55 -23.21 7.46 -38.02
N THR A 56 -24.13 6.60 -38.42
CA THR A 56 -25.13 6.90 -39.46
C THR A 56 -26.50 6.60 -38.88
N GLY A 57 -27.34 7.64 -38.78
CA GLY A 57 -28.59 7.61 -38.05
C GLY A 57 -29.77 6.93 -38.76
N GLY A 58 -30.86 6.81 -38.00
CA GLY A 58 -32.23 6.66 -38.49
C GLY A 58 -32.95 5.41 -37.97
N GLY A 59 -34.02 5.60 -37.18
CA GLY A 59 -35.17 4.69 -37.17
C GLY A 59 -35.54 3.98 -35.85
N ALA A 60 -36.55 4.53 -35.19
CA ALA A 60 -37.65 3.93 -34.41
C ALA A 60 -37.52 2.57 -33.67
N GLU A 61 -37.89 2.64 -32.38
CA GLU A 61 -38.67 1.71 -31.55
C GLU A 61 -38.45 0.20 -31.66
N GLY A 62 -37.93 -0.37 -30.57
CA GLY A 62 -38.00 -1.80 -30.29
C GLY A 62 -37.25 -2.14 -29.00
N GLY A 63 -37.99 -2.34 -27.91
CA GLY A 63 -37.43 -2.70 -26.61
C GLY A 63 -36.52 -3.93 -26.68
N ARG A 64 -35.25 -3.70 -26.34
CA ARG A 64 -34.37 -4.65 -25.68
C ARG A 64 -33.56 -3.83 -24.70
N ASP A 65 -33.52 -4.30 -23.45
CA ASP A 65 -32.49 -3.92 -22.48
C ASP A 65 -31.11 -4.20 -23.12
N GLN A 66 -30.62 -3.25 -23.90
CA GLN A 66 -29.19 -3.09 -24.05
C GLN A 66 -28.72 -2.56 -22.70
N LEU A 67 -28.35 -3.49 -21.82
CA LEU A 67 -27.22 -3.27 -20.95
C LEU A 67 -26.09 -2.83 -21.87
N THR A 68 -25.98 -1.51 -22.07
CA THR A 68 -24.76 -0.92 -22.61
C THR A 68 -23.66 -1.52 -21.76
N ALA A 69 -22.65 -2.10 -22.41
CA ALA A 69 -21.46 -2.53 -21.71
C ALA A 69 -20.97 -1.30 -20.93
N ALA A 70 -21.34 -1.23 -19.64
CA ALA A 70 -20.93 -0.16 -18.75
C ALA A 70 -19.42 -0.16 -18.89
N SER A 71 -18.89 0.92 -19.44
CA SER A 71 -17.52 1.02 -19.94
C SER A 71 -16.56 0.45 -18.91
N VAL A 72 -16.19 -0.83 -19.08
CA VAL A 72 -15.19 -1.47 -18.24
C VAL A 72 -13.88 -0.86 -18.69
N PHE A 73 -13.28 -0.06 -17.83
CA PHE A 73 -11.98 0.54 -18.07
C PHE A 73 -10.94 -0.22 -17.25
N SER A 74 -9.69 -0.20 -17.70
CA SER A 74 -8.63 -0.85 -16.94
C SER A 74 -8.40 -0.10 -15.63
N ARG A 75 -7.87 -0.77 -14.60
CA ARG A 75 -7.49 -0.10 -13.35
C ARG A 75 -6.54 1.07 -13.59
N ALA A 76 -5.60 0.89 -14.51
CA ALA A 76 -4.62 1.91 -14.89
C ALA A 76 -5.29 3.15 -15.50
N ASP A 77 -6.50 3.02 -16.03
CA ASP A 77 -7.27 4.13 -16.58
C ASP A 77 -8.17 4.81 -15.54
N ALA A 78 -8.24 4.32 -14.30
CA ALA A 78 -9.00 4.98 -13.25
C ALA A 78 -8.37 6.35 -12.94
N ASP A 79 -9.21 7.40 -12.86
CA ASP A 79 -8.73 8.72 -12.45
C ASP A 79 -8.73 8.85 -10.93
N VAL A 80 -9.71 8.21 -10.27
CA VAL A 80 -9.85 8.17 -8.81
C VAL A 80 -10.17 6.74 -8.37
N THR A 81 -9.60 6.30 -7.24
CA THR A 81 -9.99 5.04 -6.59
C THR A 81 -10.44 5.29 -5.15
N VAL A 82 -11.65 4.82 -4.82
CA VAL A 82 -12.24 4.91 -3.49
C VAL A 82 -12.14 3.53 -2.84
N PHE A 83 -11.20 3.37 -1.92
CA PHE A 83 -11.01 2.14 -1.15
C PHE A 83 -11.95 2.11 0.05
N LEU A 84 -12.53 0.94 0.31
CA LEU A 84 -13.42 0.72 1.44
C LEU A 84 -12.65 0.14 2.62
N CYS A 85 -13.18 0.32 3.83
CA CYS A 85 -12.63 -0.28 5.04
C CYS A 85 -12.61 -1.82 4.97
N THR A 86 -11.52 -2.41 5.42
CA THR A 86 -11.39 -3.84 5.72
C THR A 86 -11.37 -4.07 7.22
N ALA A 87 -11.50 -5.34 7.64
CA ALA A 87 -11.36 -5.71 9.05
C ALA A 87 -9.90 -5.61 9.55
N THR A 88 -8.92 -5.60 8.63
CA THR A 88 -7.49 -5.50 8.94
C THR A 88 -6.90 -4.12 8.65
N ALA A 89 -7.73 -3.15 8.26
CA ALA A 89 -7.31 -1.79 8.00
C ALA A 89 -6.64 -1.18 9.25
N PRO A 90 -5.51 -0.45 9.09
CA PRO A 90 -4.85 0.20 10.23
C PRO A 90 -5.77 1.22 10.91
N LYS A 91 -5.57 1.44 12.20
CA LYS A 91 -6.40 2.37 13.00
C LYS A 91 -6.32 3.80 12.49
N GLU A 92 -5.20 4.17 11.88
CA GLU A 92 -4.91 5.48 11.29
C GLU A 92 -5.85 5.80 10.12
N THR A 93 -6.45 4.78 9.49
CA THR A 93 -7.45 4.96 8.42
C THR A 93 -8.83 5.36 8.96
N GLY A 94 -9.04 5.35 10.28
CA GLY A 94 -10.35 5.59 10.89
C GLY A 94 -11.35 4.44 10.74
N CYS A 95 -10.96 3.34 10.11
CA CYS A 95 -11.78 2.14 9.97
C CYS A 95 -11.89 1.40 11.31
N THR A 96 -13.12 1.06 11.70
CA THR A 96 -13.42 0.26 12.89
C THR A 96 -13.85 -1.17 12.57
N ALA A 97 -14.36 -1.39 11.36
CA ALA A 97 -14.79 -2.68 10.83
C ALA A 97 -14.76 -2.63 9.30
N ALA A 98 -14.88 -3.80 8.68
CA ALA A 98 -15.09 -3.89 7.22
C ALA A 98 -16.37 -3.16 6.80
N ALA A 99 -16.33 -2.49 5.65
CA ALA A 99 -17.46 -1.72 5.15
C ALA A 99 -18.69 -2.61 4.90
N GLY A 100 -19.79 -2.34 5.61
CA GLY A 100 -21.04 -3.07 5.48
C GLY A 100 -21.88 -2.65 4.26
N PRO A 101 -22.97 -3.38 3.96
CA PRO A 101 -23.84 -3.07 2.83
C PRO A 101 -24.45 -1.66 2.86
N GLU A 102 -24.71 -1.12 4.06
CA GLU A 102 -25.25 0.24 4.20
C GLU A 102 -24.23 1.31 3.81
N GLN A 103 -22.99 1.19 4.30
CA GLN A 103 -21.89 2.08 3.95
C GLN A 103 -21.62 2.03 2.44
N ARG A 104 -21.65 0.83 1.84
CA ARG A 104 -21.56 0.68 0.39
C ARG A 104 -22.68 1.44 -0.35
N ARG A 105 -23.93 1.36 0.11
CA ARG A 105 -25.04 2.13 -0.48
C ARG A 105 -24.87 3.64 -0.33
N MET A 106 -24.25 4.12 0.74
CA MET A 106 -23.92 5.54 0.91
C MET A 106 -22.87 5.99 -0.10
N ILE A 107 -21.83 5.18 -0.35
CA ILE A 107 -20.80 5.47 -1.36
C ILE A 107 -21.42 5.49 -2.77
N GLU A 108 -22.29 4.52 -3.08
CA GLU A 108 -23.04 4.48 -4.35
C GLU A 108 -23.98 5.67 -4.52
N ARG A 109 -24.49 6.25 -3.42
CA ARG A 109 -25.27 7.49 -3.48
C ARG A 109 -24.39 8.66 -3.88
N VAL A 110 -23.20 8.80 -3.29
CA VAL A 110 -22.25 9.85 -3.68
C VAL A 110 -21.83 9.69 -5.14
N LEU A 111 -21.61 8.46 -5.62
CA LEU A 111 -21.35 8.20 -7.05
C LEU A 111 -22.50 8.73 -7.94
N ARG A 112 -23.76 8.54 -7.54
CA ARG A 112 -24.92 9.07 -8.27
C ARG A 112 -25.00 10.60 -8.21
N GLU A 113 -24.76 11.20 -7.05
CA GLU A 113 -24.77 12.65 -6.86
C GLU A 113 -23.66 13.35 -7.66
N GLN A 114 -22.51 12.69 -7.82
CA GLN A 114 -21.36 13.19 -8.58
C GLN A 114 -21.38 12.82 -10.07
N GLN A 115 -22.48 12.25 -10.60
CA GLN A 115 -22.63 11.92 -12.04
C GLN A 115 -22.32 13.08 -13.02
N PRO A 116 -22.57 14.38 -12.68
CA PRO A 116 -22.16 15.48 -13.54
C PRO A 116 -20.64 15.58 -13.73
N GLN A 117 -19.84 15.02 -12.82
CA GLN A 117 -18.37 15.03 -12.85
C GLN A 117 -17.77 13.65 -13.15
N ILE A 118 -18.53 12.57 -12.93
CA ILE A 118 -18.11 11.18 -13.14
C ILE A 118 -18.61 10.68 -14.50
N ALA A 119 -17.67 10.20 -15.32
CA ALA A 119 -17.96 9.58 -16.62
C ALA A 119 -18.38 8.12 -16.46
N ALA A 120 -17.70 7.37 -15.59
CA ALA A 120 -17.98 5.97 -15.31
C ALA A 120 -17.46 5.58 -13.92
N SER A 121 -18.03 4.53 -13.34
CA SER A 121 -17.52 3.92 -12.11
C SER A 121 -17.71 2.40 -12.15
N GLN A 122 -16.74 1.66 -11.63
CA GLN A 122 -16.81 0.20 -11.54
C GLN A 122 -16.45 -0.30 -10.14
N TRP A 123 -17.16 -1.34 -9.69
CA TRP A 123 -16.88 -2.03 -8.43
C TRP A 123 -15.77 -3.06 -8.63
N VAL A 124 -14.78 -3.02 -7.76
CA VAL A 124 -13.73 -4.04 -7.66
C VAL A 124 -13.91 -4.79 -6.37
N SER A 125 -14.16 -6.10 -6.49
CA SER A 125 -14.27 -6.97 -5.33
C SER A 125 -12.91 -7.18 -4.69
N GLN A 126 -12.91 -7.50 -3.39
CA GLN A 126 -11.70 -7.88 -2.66
C GLN A 126 -10.98 -9.08 -3.31
N ALA A 127 -11.71 -10.07 -3.82
CA ALA A 127 -11.12 -11.21 -4.53
C ALA A 127 -10.40 -10.75 -5.81
N THR A 128 -11.05 -9.91 -6.62
CA THR A 128 -10.46 -9.34 -7.84
C THR A 128 -9.23 -8.48 -7.53
N ALA A 129 -9.26 -7.70 -6.46
CA ALA A 129 -8.10 -6.92 -6.01
C ALA A 129 -6.93 -7.82 -5.59
N TYR A 130 -7.21 -8.95 -4.91
CA TYR A 130 -6.19 -9.91 -4.50
C TYR A 130 -5.58 -10.68 -5.68
N ASP A 131 -6.39 -11.09 -6.67
CA ASP A 131 -5.89 -11.77 -7.86
C ASP A 131 -4.93 -10.86 -8.65
N ASP A 132 -5.32 -9.59 -8.86
CA ASP A 132 -4.48 -8.60 -9.53
C ASP A 132 -3.21 -8.28 -8.73
N PHE A 133 -3.30 -8.21 -7.39
CA PHE A 133 -2.13 -8.05 -6.53
C PHE A 133 -1.15 -9.20 -6.74
N ARG A 134 -1.64 -10.45 -6.76
CA ARG A 134 -0.81 -11.63 -6.98
C ARG A 134 -0.17 -11.65 -8.36
N GLU A 135 -0.88 -11.18 -9.39
CA GLU A 135 -0.35 -11.07 -10.75
C GLU A 135 0.76 -10.02 -10.80
N ARG A 136 0.50 -8.81 -10.31
CA ARG A 136 1.46 -7.70 -10.32
C ARG A 136 2.72 -8.00 -9.51
N TYR A 137 2.55 -8.70 -8.39
CA TYR A 137 3.63 -9.05 -7.47
C TYR A 137 4.10 -10.51 -7.59
N ALA A 138 3.85 -11.17 -8.73
CA ALA A 138 4.20 -12.57 -8.95
C ALA A 138 5.70 -12.87 -8.71
N GLY A 139 6.58 -11.88 -8.90
CA GLY A 139 8.02 -11.99 -8.65
C GLY A 139 8.47 -11.65 -7.21
N ASN A 140 7.57 -11.22 -6.33
CA ASN A 140 7.91 -10.77 -4.97
C ASN A 140 7.30 -11.69 -3.91
N GLN A 141 8.00 -12.79 -3.60
CA GLN A 141 7.51 -13.80 -2.65
C GLN A 141 7.25 -13.23 -1.25
N ALA A 142 8.07 -12.27 -0.79
CA ALA A 142 7.89 -11.66 0.53
C ALA A 142 6.56 -10.92 0.66
N LEU A 143 6.14 -10.20 -0.38
CA LEU A 143 4.83 -9.56 -0.42
C LEU A 143 3.70 -10.59 -0.54
N LEU A 144 3.88 -11.60 -1.39
CA LEU A 144 2.88 -12.67 -1.57
C LEU A 144 2.62 -13.47 -0.29
N ASP A 145 3.64 -13.69 0.54
CA ASP A 145 3.51 -14.37 1.83
C ASP A 145 2.87 -13.49 2.91
N ALA A 146 3.10 -12.18 2.82
CA ALA A 146 2.66 -11.24 3.85
C ALA A 146 1.22 -10.77 3.66
N VAL A 147 0.78 -10.61 2.41
CA VAL A 147 -0.53 -10.03 2.08
C VAL A 147 -1.57 -11.13 1.94
N ARG A 148 -2.62 -11.05 2.76
CA ARG A 148 -3.75 -11.97 2.74
C ARG A 148 -4.90 -11.38 1.94
N PRO A 149 -5.82 -12.20 1.41
CA PRO A 149 -7.02 -11.69 0.75
C PRO A 149 -7.81 -10.70 1.62
N ALA A 150 -7.83 -10.90 2.94
CA ALA A 150 -8.51 -10.03 3.91
C ALA A 150 -7.94 -8.61 4.02
N ASP A 151 -6.68 -8.42 3.60
CA ASP A 151 -5.98 -7.13 3.67
C ASP A 151 -6.34 -6.22 2.51
N LEU A 152 -6.82 -6.78 1.39
CA LEU A 152 -7.15 -6.01 0.21
C LEU A 152 -8.52 -5.34 0.37
N PRO A 153 -8.59 -4.00 0.37
CA PRO A 153 -9.86 -3.30 0.35
C PRO A 153 -10.61 -3.53 -0.96
N PRO A 154 -11.92 -3.85 -0.92
CA PRO A 154 -12.75 -3.64 -2.09
C PRO A 154 -12.81 -2.14 -2.43
N SER A 155 -13.08 -1.80 -3.69
CA SER A 155 -13.01 -0.41 -4.13
C SER A 155 -14.01 -0.04 -5.23
N TYR A 156 -14.23 1.26 -5.38
CA TYR A 156 -14.78 1.84 -6.60
C TYR A 156 -13.67 2.53 -7.38
N GLN A 157 -13.47 2.10 -8.62
CA GLN A 157 -12.65 2.83 -9.57
C GLN A 157 -13.55 3.79 -10.34
N VAL A 158 -13.10 5.02 -10.53
CA VAL A 158 -13.88 6.12 -11.04
C VAL A 158 -13.14 6.81 -12.16
N LYS A 159 -13.81 6.97 -13.31
CA LYS A 159 -13.37 7.79 -14.44
C LYS A 159 -14.07 9.14 -14.37
N LEU A 160 -13.32 10.22 -14.41
CA LEU A 160 -13.83 11.58 -14.37
C LEU A 160 -14.09 12.10 -15.78
N ARG A 161 -15.04 13.03 -15.89
CA ARG A 161 -15.27 13.80 -17.11
C ARG A 161 -14.15 14.83 -17.28
N GLN A 162 -13.90 15.23 -18.52
CA GLN A 162 -13.01 16.35 -18.80
C GLN A 162 -13.49 17.62 -18.08
N GLY A 163 -12.58 18.30 -17.38
CA GLY A 163 -12.89 19.50 -16.61
C GLY A 163 -13.60 19.26 -15.27
N ALA A 164 -13.70 18.00 -14.82
CA ALA A 164 -14.21 17.70 -13.49
C ALA A 164 -13.38 18.37 -12.39
N ASP A 165 -14.06 18.86 -11.35
CA ASP A 165 -13.40 19.34 -10.13
C ASP A 165 -12.98 18.13 -9.28
N ARG A 166 -11.75 17.66 -9.52
CA ARG A 166 -11.20 16.47 -8.87
C ARG A 166 -11.22 16.57 -7.35
N ARG A 167 -10.91 17.75 -6.80
CA ARG A 167 -10.90 17.99 -5.35
C ARG A 167 -12.30 17.92 -4.75
N GLN A 168 -13.29 18.45 -5.46
CA GLN A 168 -14.69 18.34 -5.03
C GLN A 168 -15.14 16.86 -5.01
N VAL A 169 -14.84 16.11 -6.07
CA VAL A 169 -15.18 14.67 -6.13
C VAL A 169 -14.51 13.89 -4.99
N THR A 170 -13.20 14.02 -4.81
CA THR A 170 -12.48 13.26 -3.78
C THR A 170 -12.94 13.63 -2.38
N SER A 171 -13.18 14.92 -2.11
CA SER A 171 -13.71 15.41 -0.83
C SER A 171 -15.11 14.90 -0.51
N ALA A 172 -15.94 14.61 -1.53
CA ALA A 172 -17.26 14.04 -1.33
C ALA A 172 -17.18 12.61 -0.78
N PHE A 173 -16.22 11.80 -1.26
CA PHE A 173 -16.02 10.42 -0.81
C PHE A 173 -15.34 10.33 0.56
N LEU A 174 -14.36 11.19 0.85
CA LEU A 174 -13.62 11.17 2.12
C LEU A 174 -14.52 11.36 3.37
N LYS A 175 -15.72 11.93 3.19
CA LYS A 175 -16.68 12.17 4.28
C LYS A 175 -17.64 11.00 4.51
N VAL A 176 -17.57 9.96 3.69
CA VAL A 176 -18.50 8.83 3.74
C VAL A 176 -17.96 7.74 4.66
N GLY A 177 -18.78 7.32 5.63
CA GLY A 177 -18.44 6.20 6.50
C GLY A 177 -18.17 4.92 5.70
N GLY A 178 -17.11 4.21 6.08
CA GLY A 178 -16.69 2.97 5.40
C GLY A 178 -15.71 3.19 4.24
N VAL A 179 -15.31 4.43 3.94
CA VAL A 179 -14.19 4.74 3.05
C VAL A 179 -12.90 4.75 3.87
N SER A 180 -11.87 4.02 3.41
CA SER A 180 -10.55 3.96 4.05
C SER A 180 -9.55 4.93 3.39
N ALA A 181 -9.63 5.09 2.08
CA ALA A 181 -8.78 5.99 1.32
C ALA A 181 -9.47 6.42 0.01
N VAL A 182 -9.12 7.62 -0.46
CA VAL A 182 -9.49 8.12 -1.78
C VAL A 182 -8.21 8.55 -2.48
N ILE A 183 -7.85 7.85 -3.55
CA ILE A 183 -6.64 8.11 -4.32
C ILE A 183 -7.02 8.85 -5.59
N ASP A 184 -6.48 10.06 -5.76
CA ASP A 184 -6.43 10.74 -7.05
C ASP A 184 -5.12 10.32 -7.74
N HIS A 185 -5.23 9.57 -8.82
CA HIS A 185 -4.06 8.98 -9.48
C HIS A 185 -3.17 10.01 -10.18
N ALA A 186 -3.75 11.12 -10.65
CA ALA A 186 -2.97 12.20 -11.26
C ALA A 186 -2.18 12.96 -10.17
N GLU A 187 -2.85 13.32 -9.07
CA GLU A 187 -2.19 14.00 -7.95
C GLU A 187 -1.12 13.10 -7.31
N SER A 188 -1.39 11.80 -7.16
CA SER A 188 -0.42 10.86 -6.63
C SER A 188 0.78 10.70 -7.56
N ALA A 189 0.58 10.62 -8.88
CA ALA A 189 1.66 10.53 -9.85
C ALA A 189 2.51 11.81 -9.87
N ASP A 190 1.88 12.99 -9.82
CA ASP A 190 2.58 14.28 -9.75
C ASP A 190 3.43 14.38 -8.47
N ALA A 191 2.90 13.94 -7.33
CA ALA A 191 3.62 13.92 -6.07
C ALA A 191 4.84 12.98 -6.12
N MET A 192 4.69 11.77 -6.70
CA MET A 192 5.79 10.83 -6.88
C MET A 192 6.86 11.39 -7.83
N ALA A 193 6.45 11.95 -8.97
CA ALA A 193 7.38 12.56 -9.93
C ALA A 193 8.14 13.74 -9.30
N ALA A 194 7.47 14.57 -8.50
CA ALA A 194 8.11 15.65 -7.77
C ALA A 194 9.14 15.14 -6.74
N ALA A 195 8.81 14.08 -6.01
CA ALA A 195 9.73 13.43 -5.06
C ALA A 195 10.97 12.87 -5.77
N GLN A 196 10.79 12.19 -6.90
CA GLN A 196 11.88 11.57 -7.66
C GLN A 196 12.78 12.60 -8.35
N LYS A 197 12.23 13.72 -8.85
CA LYS A 197 13.02 14.77 -9.51
C LYS A 197 14.10 15.38 -8.62
N GLY A 198 13.89 15.39 -7.30
CA GLY A 198 14.86 15.85 -6.31
C GLY A 198 15.86 14.79 -5.83
N GLN A 199 15.63 13.52 -6.17
CA GLN A 199 16.37 12.39 -5.65
C GLN A 199 17.73 12.26 -6.34
N LYS A 200 18.80 12.37 -5.55
CA LYS A 200 20.19 12.22 -6.03
C LYS A 200 20.86 10.93 -5.53
N THR A 201 20.15 10.17 -4.70
CA THR A 201 20.68 9.06 -3.94
C THR A 201 19.60 8.00 -3.80
N ASP A 202 19.96 6.72 -3.92
CA ASP A 202 18.98 5.64 -3.91
C ASP A 202 18.80 5.09 -2.49
N VAL A 203 19.89 5.00 -1.73
CA VAL A 203 19.90 4.54 -0.34
C VAL A 203 20.70 5.50 0.55
N ASN A 204 20.10 5.94 1.65
CA ASN A 204 20.76 6.72 2.70
C ASN A 204 20.92 5.87 3.96
N VAL A 205 22.15 5.73 4.45
CA VAL A 205 22.47 5.03 5.70
C VAL A 205 22.80 6.07 6.76
N PHE A 206 21.87 6.34 7.67
CA PHE A 206 22.11 7.25 8.79
C PHE A 206 22.83 6.51 9.91
N LEU A 207 23.85 7.16 10.45
CA LEU A 207 24.66 6.63 11.55
C LEU A 207 24.11 7.08 12.90
N CYS A 208 24.40 6.30 13.93
CA CYS A 208 24.04 6.64 15.29
C CYS A 208 24.72 7.94 15.74
N THR A 209 23.92 8.86 16.27
CA THR A 209 24.38 10.10 16.90
C THR A 209 24.18 10.00 18.41
N ALA A 210 25.11 10.57 19.18
CA ALA A 210 24.98 10.60 20.64
C ALA A 210 23.67 11.30 21.06
N GLY A 211 22.95 10.72 22.02
CA GLY A 211 21.72 11.31 22.53
C GLY A 211 20.44 10.96 21.76
N THR A 212 20.55 10.26 20.62
CA THR A 212 19.39 9.81 19.86
C THR A 212 18.46 8.91 20.70
N SER A 213 17.16 8.99 20.45
CA SER A 213 16.15 8.09 21.03
C SER A 213 15.91 6.84 20.20
N LEU A 214 16.61 6.69 19.07
CA LEU A 214 16.45 5.53 18.19
C LEU A 214 16.88 4.25 18.90
N PRO A 215 16.00 3.24 19.04
CA PRO A 215 16.32 1.99 19.74
C PRO A 215 17.52 1.24 19.15
N ALA A 216 17.76 1.35 17.83
CA ALA A 216 18.89 0.74 17.13
C ALA A 216 20.26 1.23 17.65
N CYS A 217 20.30 2.43 18.23
CA CYS A 217 21.53 3.04 18.74
C CYS A 217 21.71 2.88 20.26
N ALA A 218 20.74 2.27 20.94
CA ALA A 218 20.82 2.08 22.38
C ALA A 218 21.98 1.11 22.72
N PRO A 219 22.81 1.40 23.75
CA PRO A 219 23.92 0.52 24.11
C PRO A 219 23.47 -0.88 24.52
N LYS A 220 22.22 -1.01 24.96
CA LYS A 220 21.53 -2.28 25.13
C LYS A 220 20.05 -2.13 24.70
N PRO A 221 19.50 -3.05 23.88
CA PRO A 221 18.09 -3.03 23.51
C PRO A 221 17.18 -3.00 24.74
N GLY A 222 16.17 -2.13 24.72
CA GLY A 222 15.21 -1.99 25.82
C GLY A 222 15.76 -1.33 27.10
N SER A 223 16.99 -0.81 27.10
CA SER A 223 17.59 -0.22 28.31
C SER A 223 17.02 1.16 28.70
N GLY A 224 16.25 1.80 27.83
CA GLY A 224 15.78 3.19 28.02
C GLY A 224 16.90 4.24 28.00
N LYS A 225 18.16 3.83 27.77
CA LYS A 225 19.30 4.73 27.69
C LYS A 225 19.37 5.39 26.32
N LYS A 226 19.85 6.63 26.29
CA LYS A 226 20.12 7.37 25.05
C LYS A 226 21.15 6.64 24.19
N GLY A 227 21.00 6.79 22.88
CA GLY A 227 21.89 6.15 21.92
C GLY A 227 23.31 6.70 21.97
N VAL A 228 24.26 5.83 21.61
CA VAL A 228 25.70 6.15 21.55
C VAL A 228 26.06 6.45 20.09
N ALA A 229 26.96 7.40 19.87
CA ALA A 229 27.45 7.70 18.53
C ALA A 229 28.19 6.50 17.91
N ALA A 230 28.12 6.37 16.59
CA ALA A 230 28.92 5.39 15.87
C ALA A 230 30.42 5.66 16.09
N THR A 231 31.19 4.61 16.37
CA THR A 231 32.66 4.74 16.54
C THR A 231 33.35 4.84 15.19
N ALA A 232 34.57 5.41 15.16
CA ALA A 232 35.35 5.50 13.92
C ALA A 232 35.55 4.13 13.24
N ASP A 233 35.74 3.07 14.03
CA ASP A 233 35.87 1.70 13.51
C ASP A 233 34.56 1.18 12.93
N GLN A 234 33.41 1.49 13.54
CA GLN A 234 32.10 1.16 12.99
C GLN A 234 31.85 1.89 11.67
N VAL A 235 32.13 3.19 11.61
CA VAL A 235 31.99 3.98 10.36
C VAL A 235 32.85 3.39 9.25
N LYS A 236 34.12 3.06 9.56
CA LYS A 236 35.03 2.42 8.60
C LYS A 236 34.53 1.05 8.13
N ALA A 237 34.03 0.22 9.04
CA ALA A 237 33.50 -1.10 8.71
C ALA A 237 32.24 -1.02 7.83
N ILE A 238 31.34 -0.07 8.11
CA ILE A 238 30.16 0.20 7.28
C ILE A 238 30.58 0.65 5.89
N GLN A 239 31.52 1.60 5.78
CA GLN A 239 32.03 2.06 4.49
C GLN A 239 32.62 0.92 3.65
N GLN A 240 33.47 0.09 4.27
CA GLN A 240 34.05 -1.09 3.61
C GLN A 240 32.97 -2.07 3.17
N THR A 241 31.96 -2.30 4.02
CA THR A 241 30.81 -3.15 3.68
C THR A 241 30.09 -2.63 2.45
N ILE A 242 29.79 -1.33 2.38
CA ILE A 242 29.11 -0.70 1.23
C ILE A 242 29.94 -0.86 -0.05
N GLN A 243 31.24 -0.59 0.01
CA GLN A 243 32.14 -0.65 -1.15
C GLN A 243 32.32 -2.06 -1.72
N GLN A 244 32.09 -3.10 -0.92
CA GLN A 244 32.17 -4.50 -1.35
C GLN A 244 30.89 -5.03 -2.00
N MET A 245 29.80 -4.25 -1.96
CA MET A 245 28.50 -4.69 -2.48
C MET A 245 28.44 -4.50 -4.00
N PRO A 246 28.18 -5.56 -4.79
CA PRO A 246 28.22 -5.49 -6.24
C PRO A 246 27.16 -4.57 -6.86
N GLU A 247 26.05 -4.32 -6.17
CA GLU A 247 24.97 -3.42 -6.61
C GLU A 247 25.30 -1.93 -6.43
N VAL A 248 26.33 -1.58 -5.66
CA VAL A 248 26.71 -0.18 -5.38
C VAL A 248 27.52 0.40 -6.53
N LYS A 249 27.04 1.53 -7.07
CA LYS A 249 27.75 2.32 -8.10
C LYS A 249 28.75 3.27 -7.47
N ASP A 250 28.30 4.02 -6.46
CA ASP A 250 29.15 4.93 -5.68
C ASP A 250 28.52 5.23 -4.33
N VAL A 251 29.38 5.66 -3.41
CA VAL A 251 29.00 6.06 -2.05
C VAL A 251 29.73 7.35 -1.68
N VAL A 252 28.98 8.29 -1.11
CA VAL A 252 29.52 9.52 -0.53
C VAL A 252 29.28 9.50 0.98
N PHE A 253 30.34 9.70 1.76
CA PHE A 253 30.19 9.94 3.19
C PHE A 253 29.84 11.41 3.41
N GLU A 254 28.77 11.64 4.15
CA GLU A 254 28.29 12.96 4.55
C GLU A 254 28.53 13.10 6.05
N ASP A 255 29.46 13.99 6.43
CA ASP A 255 29.68 14.34 7.82
C ASP A 255 28.60 15.29 8.35
N GLN A 256 28.66 15.62 9.65
CA GLN A 256 27.66 16.46 10.29
C GLN A 256 27.61 17.88 9.70
N ALA A 257 28.75 18.43 9.28
CA ALA A 257 28.83 19.78 8.72
C ALA A 257 28.17 19.82 7.34
N ALA A 258 28.51 18.87 6.46
CA ALA A 258 27.87 18.71 5.16
C ALA A 258 26.37 18.42 5.29
N ALA A 259 25.97 17.56 6.23
CA ALA A 259 24.56 17.30 6.52
C ALA A 259 23.82 18.57 6.97
N TYR A 260 24.46 19.41 7.80
CA TYR A 260 23.87 20.68 8.25
C TYR A 260 23.69 21.68 7.11
N GLU A 261 24.66 21.80 6.19
CA GLU A 261 24.51 22.65 5.00
C GLU A 261 23.36 22.16 4.11
N ASN A 262 23.27 20.85 3.87
CA ASN A 262 22.17 20.26 3.11
C ASN A 262 20.81 20.48 3.80
N PHE A 263 20.77 20.36 5.12
CA PHE A 263 19.59 20.64 5.93
C PHE A 263 19.14 22.11 5.82
N LYS A 264 20.07 23.07 5.96
CA LYS A 264 19.76 24.50 5.78
C LYS A 264 19.17 24.78 4.40
N GLN A 265 19.70 24.14 3.36
CA GLN A 265 19.19 24.30 2.00
C GLN A 265 17.79 23.69 1.85
N ALA A 266 17.56 22.49 2.38
CA ALA A 266 16.28 21.79 2.30
C ALA A 266 15.17 22.50 3.08
N PHE A 267 15.50 23.11 4.21
CA PHE A 267 14.57 23.80 5.11
C PHE A 267 14.75 25.32 5.11
N LYS A 268 15.27 25.89 4.02
CA LYS A 268 15.54 27.33 3.88
C LYS A 268 14.31 28.21 4.14
N ASP A 269 13.12 27.67 3.88
CA ASP A 269 11.83 28.37 4.07
C ASP A 269 11.28 28.20 5.50
N ASN A 270 11.89 27.34 6.33
CA ASN A 270 11.53 27.12 7.73
C ASN A 270 12.64 27.62 8.67
N LYS A 271 12.70 28.95 8.84
CA LYS A 271 13.74 29.63 9.63
C LYS A 271 13.81 29.14 11.07
N ALA A 272 12.66 28.95 11.72
CA ALA A 272 12.62 28.50 13.12
C ALA A 272 13.27 27.12 13.30
N LEU A 273 13.03 26.20 12.37
CA LEU A 273 13.65 24.88 12.37
C LEU A 273 15.17 24.97 12.11
N VAL A 274 15.60 25.82 11.17
CA VAL A 274 17.02 26.04 10.89
C VAL A 274 17.75 26.62 12.09
N GLU A 275 17.19 27.65 12.73
CA GLU A 275 17.78 28.32 13.89
C GLU A 275 17.84 27.43 15.14
N ALA A 276 16.87 26.53 15.30
CA ALA A 276 16.82 25.59 16.44
C ALA A 276 17.78 24.40 16.29
N THR A 277 18.32 24.17 15.09
CA THR A 277 19.13 23.00 14.78
C THR A 277 20.62 23.35 14.77
N ARG A 278 21.45 22.52 15.39
CA ARG A 278 22.90 22.72 15.41
C ARG A 278 23.59 21.61 14.65
N VAL A 279 24.84 21.83 14.25
CA VAL A 279 25.65 20.86 13.48
C VAL A 279 25.70 19.50 14.19
N GLN A 280 25.91 19.48 15.51
CA GLN A 280 25.98 18.24 16.29
C GLN A 280 24.66 17.44 16.34
N ASP A 281 23.54 18.10 16.03
CA ASP A 281 22.22 17.46 15.99
C ASP A 281 22.03 16.71 14.65
N MET A 282 22.89 16.93 13.65
CA MET A 282 22.84 16.24 12.36
C MET A 282 23.45 14.84 12.43
N PRO A 283 22.79 13.82 11.88
CA PRO A 283 23.40 12.51 11.72
C PRO A 283 24.43 12.53 10.59
N GLN A 284 25.55 11.83 10.80
CA GLN A 284 26.41 11.44 9.69
C GLN A 284 25.69 10.40 8.84
N SER A 285 25.98 10.36 7.53
CA SER A 285 25.33 9.39 6.65
C SER A 285 26.24 8.89 5.52
N PHE A 286 25.90 7.73 4.96
CA PHE A 286 26.37 7.30 3.65
C PHE A 286 25.25 7.48 2.63
N ARG A 287 25.53 8.25 1.58
CA ARG A 287 24.66 8.48 0.42
C ARG A 287 25.09 7.53 -0.70
N ILE A 288 24.28 6.52 -1.00
CA ILE A 288 24.61 5.43 -1.92
C ILE A 288 23.79 5.57 -3.20
N ARG A 289 24.48 5.48 -4.35
CA ARG A 289 23.85 5.24 -5.65
C ARG A 289 24.05 3.80 -6.09
N LEU A 290 23.01 3.22 -6.65
CA LEU A 290 22.99 1.84 -7.15
C LEU A 290 23.34 1.81 -8.64
N LYS A 291 23.78 0.64 -9.13
CA LYS A 291 24.07 0.42 -10.55
C LYS A 291 22.79 0.30 -11.39
N SER A 292 21.69 -0.08 -10.78
CA SER A 292 20.38 -0.19 -11.40
C SER A 292 19.29 0.16 -10.39
N ASP A 293 18.09 0.43 -10.90
CA ASP A 293 16.89 0.70 -10.11
C ASP A 293 16.27 -0.59 -9.54
N ALA A 294 17.02 -1.70 -9.56
CA ALA A 294 16.56 -2.97 -9.03
C ALA A 294 16.47 -2.91 -7.49
N PRO A 295 15.57 -3.72 -6.89
CA PRO A 295 15.44 -3.82 -5.43
C PRO A 295 16.77 -4.11 -4.73
N ALA A 296 17.28 -3.16 -3.94
CA ALA A 296 18.52 -3.32 -3.17
C ALA A 296 18.28 -4.01 -1.82
N TRP A 297 17.48 -5.07 -1.81
CA TRP A 297 17.07 -5.76 -0.58
C TRP A 297 18.25 -6.27 0.23
N ALA A 298 19.17 -7.01 -0.41
CA ALA A 298 20.34 -7.56 0.25
C ALA A 298 21.23 -6.46 0.84
N LEU A 299 21.42 -5.35 0.12
CA LEU A 299 22.13 -4.17 0.61
C LEU A 299 21.46 -3.58 1.86
N VAL A 300 20.18 -3.24 1.76
CA VAL A 300 19.44 -2.60 2.86
C VAL A 300 19.45 -3.50 4.11
N ASP A 301 19.12 -4.77 3.93
CA ASP A 301 19.03 -5.78 4.99
C ASP A 301 20.40 -6.03 5.66
N LYS A 302 21.48 -6.06 4.88
CA LYS A 302 22.84 -6.18 5.42
C LYS A 302 23.27 -4.94 6.19
N LEU A 303 22.94 -3.74 5.69
CA LEU A 303 23.36 -2.47 6.30
C LEU A 303 22.59 -2.16 7.59
N LYS A 304 21.29 -2.44 7.67
CA LYS A 304 20.51 -2.20 8.90
C LYS A 304 20.99 -3.04 10.09
N ARG A 305 21.68 -4.15 9.83
CA ARG A 305 22.29 -5.01 10.86
C ARG A 305 23.71 -4.60 11.26
N GLN A 306 24.29 -3.58 10.63
CA GLN A 306 25.63 -3.12 10.99
C GLN A 306 25.62 -2.34 12.31
N PRO A 307 26.54 -2.62 13.25
CA PRO A 307 26.73 -1.80 14.43
C PRO A 307 27.03 -0.34 14.07
N GLY A 308 26.36 0.59 14.74
CA GLY A 308 26.52 2.04 14.47
C GLY A 308 25.59 2.60 13.40
N VAL A 309 24.76 1.76 12.75
CA VAL A 309 23.69 2.23 11.86
C VAL A 309 22.43 2.53 12.67
N ALA A 310 21.89 3.73 12.47
CA ALA A 310 20.66 4.20 13.09
C ALA A 310 19.43 3.84 12.24
N GLN A 311 19.51 4.09 10.93
CA GLN A 311 18.43 3.85 10.00
C GLN A 311 18.98 3.71 8.58
N VAL A 312 18.33 2.89 7.76
CA VAL A 312 18.57 2.86 6.31
C VAL A 312 17.28 3.20 5.59
N VAL A 313 17.32 4.28 4.81
CA VAL A 313 16.22 4.76 3.98
C VAL A 313 16.51 4.42 2.53
N SER A 314 15.61 3.66 1.90
CA SER A 314 15.66 3.34 0.48
C SER A 314 14.52 4.06 -0.22
N HIS A 315 14.81 4.79 -1.30
CA HIS A 315 13.76 5.48 -2.05
C HIS A 315 12.89 4.50 -2.83
N TRP A 316 13.49 3.43 -3.37
CA TRP A 316 12.71 2.38 -3.99
C TRP A 316 11.71 1.74 -3.00
N CYS A 317 12.10 1.56 -1.73
CA CYS A 317 11.18 1.12 -0.67
C CYS A 317 10.01 2.10 -0.45
N ILE A 318 10.27 3.42 -0.51
CA ILE A 318 9.26 4.46 -0.37
C ILE A 318 8.29 4.42 -1.56
N ASP A 319 8.83 4.32 -2.78
CA ASP A 319 8.06 4.28 -4.02
C ASP A 319 7.19 3.02 -4.10
N GLU A 320 7.74 1.86 -3.71
CA GLU A 320 7.01 0.59 -3.68
C GLU A 320 5.85 0.64 -2.68
N ARG A 321 6.07 1.22 -1.50
CA ARG A 321 5.00 1.42 -0.51
C ARG A 321 3.93 2.39 -1.01
N ALA A 322 4.34 3.46 -1.69
CA ALA A 322 3.41 4.40 -2.30
C ALA A 322 2.56 3.71 -3.39
N ALA A 323 3.17 2.86 -4.23
CA ALA A 323 2.48 2.10 -5.26
C ALA A 323 1.48 1.10 -4.65
N LEU A 324 1.87 0.34 -3.61
CA LEU A 324 0.97 -0.55 -2.89
C LEU A 324 -0.24 0.18 -2.29
N HIS A 325 -0.02 1.38 -1.77
CA HIS A 325 -1.09 2.22 -1.24
C HIS A 325 -2.00 2.77 -2.34
N ALA A 326 -1.43 3.34 -3.40
CA ALA A 326 -2.20 3.94 -4.49
C ALA A 326 -2.99 2.91 -5.30
N ASP A 327 -2.38 1.76 -5.63
CA ASP A 327 -2.94 0.78 -6.56
C ASP A 327 -3.83 -0.26 -5.85
N PHE A 328 -3.58 -0.52 -4.57
CA PHE A 328 -4.25 -1.59 -3.81
C PHE A 328 -4.84 -1.13 -2.48
N GLY A 329 -4.66 0.13 -2.06
CA GLY A 329 -5.15 0.61 -0.77
C GLY A 329 -4.48 -0.08 0.42
N LEU A 330 -3.31 -0.69 0.21
CA LEU A 330 -2.59 -1.45 1.21
C LEU A 330 -1.68 -0.55 2.06
N TYR A 331 -1.73 -0.77 3.37
CA TYR A 331 -0.83 -0.17 4.35
C TYR A 331 0.02 -1.28 4.97
N LEU A 332 1.16 -1.55 4.37
CA LEU A 332 2.07 -2.56 4.86
C LEU A 332 3.17 -1.92 5.71
N PRO A 333 3.60 -2.57 6.80
CA PRO A 333 4.70 -2.06 7.61
C PRO A 333 6.00 -2.12 6.80
N ASP A 334 6.94 -1.23 7.10
CA ASP A 334 8.20 -1.09 6.36
C ASP A 334 8.98 -2.40 6.27
N ARG A 335 8.99 -3.21 7.33
CA ARG A 335 9.63 -4.53 7.34
C ARG A 335 9.03 -5.53 6.33
N THR A 336 7.81 -5.31 5.86
CA THR A 336 7.09 -6.18 4.93
C THR A 336 7.29 -5.74 3.50
N VAL A 337 7.10 -4.44 3.22
CA VAL A 337 7.44 -3.89 1.90
C VAL A 337 8.92 -4.08 1.66
N CYS A 338 9.71 -3.82 2.70
CA CYS A 338 11.15 -3.77 2.72
C CYS A 338 11.72 -4.75 3.74
N PRO A 339 11.74 -6.06 3.42
CA PRO A 339 12.37 -7.06 4.26
C PRO A 339 13.85 -6.71 4.41
N GLY A 340 14.17 -6.08 5.53
CA GLY A 340 15.43 -5.37 5.73
C GLY A 340 15.31 -4.10 6.56
N GLY A 341 14.11 -3.49 6.68
CA GLY A 341 13.70 -2.79 7.93
C GLY A 341 12.76 -1.59 7.80
N ALA A 342 12.45 -1.01 8.97
CA ALA A 342 11.94 0.36 9.20
C ALA A 342 13.09 1.37 9.36
#